data_AF-A0A2E8DWE7-F1
#
_entry.id   AF-A0A2E8DWE7-F1
#
_cell.length_a   1.000
_cell.length_b   1.000
_cell.length_c   1.000
_cell.angle_alpha   90.00
_cell.angle_beta   90.00
_cell.angle_gamma   90.00
#
_symmetry.space_group_name_H-M   'P 1'
#
loop_
_entity.id
_entity.type
_entity.pdbx_description
1 polymer ?
#
loop_
_entity_poly.entity_id
_entity_poly.type
_entity_poly.pdbx_seq_one_letter_code
_entity_poly.pdbx_strand_id
1 'polypeptide(L)'
;MNLDRKQLWQELASSEKGQLINKAYQPTVTIPYQNWQIVCQISPHNKTRIWAAFSAQIDLHLKIYRPLIWGYLAKWLFAIPSGSVSLDQNLVITGNHIDKIQQLLDSDALVESIEANILSSTNLKIKNYPDRFAHFPDNIDQLYFQCQKIIVDLNWLNSLIDLFRSLLNRLTEIGVAYARAVSSHLAVIQ
;
A
#
# COMPACT_ATOMS: atom_id res chain seq x y z
N MET A 1 20.36 -9.53 -9.91
CA MET A 1 20.78 -10.78 -9.24
C MET A 1 19.50 -11.51 -8.86
N ASN A 2 19.27 -12.74 -9.34
CA ASN A 2 18.08 -13.51 -8.95
C ASN A 2 18.37 -14.20 -7.61
N LEU A 3 17.89 -13.61 -6.53
CA LEU A 3 17.96 -14.19 -5.19
C LEU A 3 16.94 -15.32 -5.07
N ASP A 4 17.29 -16.40 -4.34
CA ASP A 4 16.28 -17.34 -3.88
C ASP A 4 15.27 -16.60 -2.98
N ARG A 5 14.01 -17.02 -2.99
CA ARG A 5 12.92 -16.36 -2.24
C ARG A 5 13.27 -16.19 -0.77
N LYS A 6 13.91 -17.18 -0.14
CA LYS A 6 14.32 -17.07 1.25
C LYS A 6 15.39 -15.98 1.45
N GLN A 7 16.37 -15.92 0.56
CA GLN A 7 17.44 -14.92 0.60
C GLN A 7 16.89 -13.51 0.36
N LEU A 8 16.03 -13.34 -0.64
CA LEU A 8 15.39 -12.06 -0.94
C LEU A 8 14.68 -11.46 0.29
N TRP A 9 13.90 -12.27 1.01
CA TRP A 9 13.13 -11.81 2.15
C TRP A 9 14.01 -11.59 3.40
N GLN A 10 15.13 -12.29 3.51
CA GLN A 10 16.15 -12.00 4.52
C GLN A 10 16.89 -10.70 4.22
N GLU A 11 17.24 -10.46 2.96
CA GLU A 11 17.87 -9.22 2.52
C GLU A 11 16.93 -8.02 2.70
N LEU A 12 15.65 -8.16 2.33
CA LEU A 12 14.62 -7.14 2.60
C LEU A 12 14.53 -6.79 4.09
N ALA A 13 14.48 -7.80 4.96
CA ALA A 13 14.46 -7.56 6.41
C ALA A 13 15.73 -6.84 6.87
N SER A 14 16.89 -7.17 6.30
CA SER A 14 18.17 -6.58 6.67
C SER A 14 18.30 -5.14 6.18
N SER A 15 17.93 -4.84 4.92
CA SER A 15 18.02 -3.50 4.34
C SER A 15 17.10 -2.51 5.03
N GLU A 16 15.92 -2.96 5.44
CA GLU A 16 14.87 -2.11 6.00
C GLU A 16 14.82 -2.13 7.54
N LYS A 17 15.82 -2.72 8.19
CA LYS A 17 15.87 -2.92 9.66
C LYS A 17 14.60 -3.59 10.19
N GLY A 18 14.03 -4.48 9.38
CA GLY A 18 12.83 -5.24 9.68
C GLY A 18 13.10 -6.58 10.35
N GLN A 19 12.02 -7.31 10.62
CA GLN A 19 12.05 -8.63 11.24
C GLN A 19 11.28 -9.64 10.38
N LEU A 20 11.93 -10.76 10.06
CA LEU A 20 11.34 -11.88 9.34
C LEU A 20 10.66 -12.85 10.32
N ILE A 21 9.32 -12.90 10.32
CA ILE A 21 8.52 -13.63 11.33
C ILE A 21 8.21 -15.07 10.89
N ASN A 22 7.79 -15.28 9.64
CA ASN A 22 7.45 -16.60 9.12
C ASN A 22 8.41 -16.95 7.98
N LYS A 23 9.28 -17.95 8.15
CA LYS A 23 10.36 -18.26 7.18
C LYS A 23 9.99 -19.30 6.12
N ALA A 24 8.90 -20.05 6.31
CA ALA A 24 8.67 -21.30 5.57
C ALA A 24 7.49 -21.22 4.59
N TYR A 25 6.30 -20.83 5.05
CA TYR A 25 5.07 -20.94 4.24
C TYR A 25 4.57 -19.58 3.73
N GLN A 26 4.68 -18.55 4.56
CA GLN A 26 4.25 -17.20 4.22
C GLN A 26 5.33 -16.22 4.71
N PRO A 27 6.47 -16.15 4.00
CA PRO A 27 7.49 -15.12 4.21
C PRO A 27 6.85 -13.78 4.55
N THR A 28 7.04 -13.34 5.80
CA THR A 28 6.45 -12.10 6.34
C THR A 28 7.55 -11.29 6.98
N VAL A 29 7.76 -10.08 6.46
CA VAL A 29 8.74 -9.11 6.99
C VAL A 29 7.97 -7.92 7.54
N THR A 30 8.21 -7.60 8.80
CA THR A 30 7.68 -6.41 9.46
C THR A 30 8.76 -5.35 9.52
N ILE A 31 8.42 -4.12 9.14
CA ILE A 31 9.36 -3.02 8.99
C ILE A 31 8.84 -1.87 9.85
N PRO A 32 9.55 -1.49 10.92
CA PRO A 32 9.16 -0.34 11.72
C PRO A 32 9.40 0.95 10.93
N TYR A 33 8.42 1.85 10.94
CA TYR A 33 8.56 3.19 10.36
C TYR A 33 7.82 4.21 11.20
N GLN A 34 8.56 5.06 11.92
CA GLN A 34 8.02 5.99 12.91
C GLN A 34 7.07 5.26 13.88
N ASN A 35 5.78 5.60 13.83
CA ASN A 35 4.73 5.01 14.65
C ASN A 35 4.04 3.80 13.99
N TRP A 36 4.34 3.50 12.74
CA TRP A 36 3.69 2.45 11.97
C TRP A 36 4.56 1.21 11.80
N GLN A 37 3.91 0.12 11.43
CA GLN A 37 4.57 -1.09 10.95
C GLN A 37 4.10 -1.36 9.53
N ILE A 38 5.06 -1.38 8.60
CA ILE A 38 4.83 -1.82 7.23
C ILE A 38 5.10 -3.33 7.19
N VAL A 39 4.12 -4.10 6.74
CA VAL A 39 4.21 -5.55 6.66
C VAL A 39 4.23 -5.96 5.21
N CYS A 40 5.28 -6.66 4.80
CA CYS A 40 5.42 -7.31 3.52
C CYS A 40 5.14 -8.81 3.71
N GLN A 41 4.38 -9.44 2.82
CA GLN A 41 4.07 -10.88 2.89
C GLN A 41 3.98 -11.53 1.51
N ILE A 42 4.40 -12.80 1.40
CA ILE A 42 3.93 -13.72 0.35
C ILE A 42 2.71 -14.49 0.87
N SER A 43 1.57 -14.31 0.21
CA SER A 43 0.34 -15.02 0.56
C SER A 43 0.34 -16.49 0.11
N PRO A 44 -0.57 -17.33 0.65
CA PRO A 44 -0.75 -18.72 0.22
C PRO A 44 -0.98 -18.91 -1.28
N HIS A 45 -1.52 -17.89 -1.95
CA HIS A 45 -1.80 -17.91 -3.39
C HIS A 45 -0.66 -17.30 -4.23
N ASN A 46 0.57 -17.27 -3.71
CA ASN A 46 1.76 -16.75 -4.39
C ASN A 46 1.62 -15.28 -4.87
N LYS A 47 1.00 -14.46 -4.03
CA LYS A 47 0.86 -13.00 -4.25
C LYS A 47 1.70 -12.25 -3.24
N THR A 48 2.43 -11.23 -3.67
CA THR A 48 3.06 -10.27 -2.75
C THR A 48 2.01 -9.27 -2.27
N ARG A 49 1.95 -9.08 -0.95
CA ARG A 49 1.11 -8.08 -0.27
C ARG A 49 2.01 -7.18 0.57
N ILE A 50 1.67 -5.90 0.61
CA ILE A 50 2.29 -4.93 1.52
C ILE A 50 1.17 -4.16 2.18
N TRP A 51 1.22 -3.95 3.49
CA TRP A 51 0.23 -3.13 4.16
C TRP A 51 0.79 -2.39 5.38
N ALA A 52 0.10 -1.32 5.76
CA ALA A 52 0.30 -0.63 7.02
C ALA A 52 -1.06 -0.23 7.58
N ALA A 53 -1.30 -0.56 8.85
CA ALA A 53 -2.46 -0.06 9.57
C ALA A 53 -2.16 1.34 10.11
N PHE A 54 -3.12 2.24 10.02
CA PHE A 54 -3.01 3.60 10.57
C PHE A 54 -4.31 4.02 11.24
N SER A 55 -4.23 4.94 12.20
CA SER A 55 -5.42 5.50 12.84
C SER A 55 -5.98 6.61 11.97
N ALA A 56 -7.16 6.40 11.42
CA ALA A 56 -7.86 7.32 10.54
C ALA A 56 -8.53 8.45 11.32
N GLN A 57 -8.56 9.65 10.75
CA GLN A 57 -9.36 10.79 11.20
C GLN A 57 -10.67 10.89 10.42
N ILE A 58 -10.66 10.41 9.16
CA ILE A 58 -11.81 10.37 8.26
C ILE A 58 -11.83 9.01 7.54
N ASP A 59 -13.02 8.59 7.09
CA ASP A 59 -13.22 7.38 6.28
C ASP A 59 -12.77 7.64 4.83
N LEU A 60 -11.51 7.35 4.49
CA LEU A 60 -10.97 7.57 3.15
C LEU A 60 -10.88 6.26 2.36
N HIS A 61 -11.71 6.13 1.33
CA HIS A 61 -11.61 5.05 0.34
C HIS A 61 -10.82 5.52 -0.86
N LEU A 62 -9.77 4.79 -1.18
CA LEU A 62 -8.95 5.02 -2.37
C LEU A 62 -8.60 3.69 -3.00
N LYS A 63 -8.62 3.62 -4.33
CA LYS A 63 -8.06 2.50 -5.09
C LYS A 63 -7.41 3.03 -6.36
N ILE A 64 -6.15 2.65 -6.57
CA ILE A 64 -5.32 2.99 -7.72
C ILE A 64 -4.85 1.69 -8.36
N TYR A 65 -5.10 1.54 -9.66
CA TYR A 65 -4.63 0.39 -10.43
C TYR A 65 -4.49 0.73 -11.91
N ARG A 66 -3.62 -0.01 -12.61
CA ARG A 66 -3.52 0.10 -14.06
C ARG A 66 -4.64 -0.72 -14.73
N PRO A 67 -5.46 -0.14 -15.61
CA PRO A 67 -6.53 -0.87 -16.28
C PRO A 67 -5.94 -1.93 -17.22
N LEU A 68 -6.62 -3.07 -17.34
CA LEU A 68 -6.38 -3.99 -18.46
C LEU A 68 -6.92 -3.39 -19.76
N ILE A 69 -6.55 -3.96 -20.90
CA ILE A 69 -6.92 -3.47 -22.25
C ILE A 69 -8.45 -3.33 -22.42
N TRP A 70 -9.25 -4.16 -21.75
CA TRP A 70 -10.72 -4.07 -21.72
C TRP A 70 -11.28 -3.07 -20.69
N GLY A 71 -10.44 -2.57 -19.78
CA GLY A 71 -10.79 -1.68 -18.66
C GLY A 71 -10.84 -0.19 -19.02
N TYR A 72 -10.45 0.21 -20.23
CA TYR A 72 -10.54 1.61 -20.67
C TYR A 72 -11.99 2.12 -20.72
N LEU A 73 -12.97 1.25 -21.00
CA LEU A 73 -14.39 1.60 -20.99
C LEU A 73 -14.94 1.77 -19.55
N ALA A 74 -14.46 0.96 -18.60
CA ALA A 74 -14.85 1.06 -17.20
C ALA A 74 -14.25 2.30 -16.49
N LYS A 75 -13.11 2.81 -16.98
CA LYS A 75 -12.47 4.02 -16.46
C LYS A 75 -13.41 5.23 -16.54
N TRP A 76 -14.18 5.37 -17.62
CA TRP A 76 -15.09 6.51 -17.79
C TRP A 76 -16.27 6.50 -16.78
N LEU A 77 -16.69 5.33 -16.30
CA LEU A 77 -17.86 5.22 -15.42
C LEU A 77 -17.55 5.42 -13.93
N PHE A 78 -16.33 5.12 -13.49
CA PHE A 78 -16.01 5.03 -12.06
C PHE A 78 -14.76 5.80 -11.63
N ALA A 79 -13.94 6.28 -12.57
CA ALA A 79 -12.73 7.02 -12.22
C ALA A 79 -13.08 8.45 -11.76
N ILE A 80 -12.36 8.92 -10.75
CA ILE A 80 -12.38 10.30 -10.28
C ILE A 80 -11.09 11.01 -10.71
N PRO A 81 -11.12 12.34 -10.92
CA PRO A 81 -9.91 13.09 -11.25
C PRO A 81 -8.96 13.14 -10.06
N SER A 82 -7.70 12.76 -10.27
CA SER A 82 -6.65 12.83 -9.24
C SER A 82 -5.99 14.20 -9.13
N GLY A 83 -6.18 15.07 -10.11
CA GLY A 83 -5.46 16.34 -10.21
C GLY A 83 -4.12 16.23 -10.95
N SER A 84 -3.65 15.01 -11.26
CA SER A 84 -2.47 14.77 -12.08
C SER A 84 -2.86 14.18 -13.44
N VAL A 85 -2.53 14.91 -14.51
CA VAL A 85 -2.81 14.47 -15.88
C VAL A 85 -2.14 13.12 -16.18
N SER A 86 -0.93 12.89 -15.66
CA SER A 86 -0.19 11.65 -15.92
C SER A 86 -0.88 10.43 -15.29
N LEU A 87 -1.29 10.55 -14.01
CA LEU A 87 -2.06 9.51 -13.34
C LEU A 87 -3.40 9.27 -14.02
N ASP A 88 -4.12 10.35 -14.34
CA ASP A 88 -5.46 10.30 -14.94
C ASP A 88 -5.43 9.75 -16.37
N GLN A 89 -4.30 9.72 -17.05
CA GLN A 89 -4.12 9.03 -18.33
C GLN A 89 -3.80 7.54 -18.14
N ASN A 90 -2.90 7.22 -17.22
CA ASN A 90 -2.29 5.89 -17.12
C ASN A 90 -3.00 4.92 -16.17
N LEU A 91 -3.71 5.44 -15.17
CA LEU A 91 -4.27 4.66 -14.06
C LEU A 91 -5.78 4.88 -13.93
N VAL A 92 -6.44 3.97 -13.23
CA VAL A 92 -7.82 4.15 -12.75
C VAL A 92 -7.75 4.45 -11.26
N ILE A 93 -8.34 5.59 -10.88
CA ILE A 93 -8.38 6.08 -9.51
C ILE A 93 -9.83 6.19 -9.11
N THR A 94 -10.23 5.51 -8.03
CA THR A 94 -11.60 5.52 -7.51
C THR A 94 -11.59 5.78 -6.01
N GLY A 95 -12.59 6.49 -5.49
CA GLY A 95 -12.68 6.80 -4.07
C GLY A 95 -13.88 7.67 -3.70
N ASN A 96 -14.00 8.04 -2.43
CA ASN A 96 -15.14 8.79 -1.89
C ASN A 96 -14.87 10.30 -1.65
N HIS A 97 -13.67 10.68 -1.22
CA HIS A 97 -13.30 12.09 -0.95
C HIS A 97 -12.35 12.63 -2.02
N ILE A 98 -12.91 13.15 -3.12
CA ILE A 98 -12.13 13.61 -4.28
C ILE A 98 -11.12 14.69 -3.89
N ASP A 99 -11.54 15.66 -3.08
CA ASP A 99 -10.69 16.74 -2.58
C ASP A 99 -9.49 16.22 -1.77
N LYS A 100 -9.70 15.22 -0.91
CA LYS A 100 -8.63 14.59 -0.13
C LYS A 100 -7.73 13.70 -0.96
N ILE A 101 -8.27 13.03 -1.97
CA ILE A 101 -7.48 12.24 -2.92
C ILE A 101 -6.61 13.16 -3.77
N GLN A 102 -7.12 14.31 -4.19
CA GLN A 102 -6.33 15.33 -4.87
C GLN A 102 -5.22 15.88 -3.96
N GLN A 103 -5.53 16.25 -2.71
CA GLN A 103 -4.50 16.68 -1.74
C GLN A 103 -3.45 15.60 -1.49
N LEU A 104 -3.85 14.33 -1.42
CA LEU A 104 -2.93 13.20 -1.27
C LEU A 104 -1.99 13.08 -2.47
N LEU A 105 -2.48 13.36 -3.68
CA LEU A 105 -1.74 13.19 -4.94
C LEU A 105 -1.14 14.49 -5.49
N ASP A 106 -1.20 15.59 -4.73
CA ASP A 106 -0.66 16.93 -5.05
C ASP A 106 0.86 17.03 -4.80
N SER A 107 1.61 16.03 -5.23
CA SER A 107 3.07 15.99 -5.09
C SER A 107 3.69 15.24 -6.26
N ASP A 108 4.48 15.94 -7.08
CA ASP A 108 5.13 15.36 -8.26
C ASP A 108 5.97 14.14 -7.90
N ALA A 109 6.75 14.21 -6.82
CA ALA A 109 7.56 13.08 -6.35
C ALA A 109 6.70 11.85 -5.97
N LEU A 110 5.54 12.07 -5.36
CA LEU A 110 4.63 10.97 -5.01
C LEU A 110 3.94 10.42 -6.26
N VAL A 111 3.55 11.28 -7.20
CA VAL A 111 3.00 10.91 -8.51
C VAL A 111 3.98 10.01 -9.25
N GLU A 112 5.24 10.43 -9.40
CA GLU A 112 6.30 9.67 -10.05
C GLU A 112 6.51 8.31 -9.36
N SER A 113 6.53 8.30 -8.02
CA SER A 113 6.67 7.07 -7.24
C SER A 113 5.50 6.10 -7.47
N ILE A 114 4.27 6.60 -7.52
CA ILE A 114 3.07 5.81 -7.85
C ILE A 114 3.17 5.25 -9.26
N GLU A 115 3.53 6.06 -10.25
CA GLU A 115 3.62 5.60 -11.65
C GLU A 115 4.69 4.53 -11.85
N ALA A 116 5.84 4.69 -11.18
CA ALA A 116 6.93 3.72 -11.22
C ALA A 116 6.57 2.38 -10.57
N ASN A 117 5.69 2.38 -9.56
CA ASN A 117 5.39 1.20 -8.75
C ASN A 117 4.05 0.51 -9.08
N ILE A 118 3.06 1.25 -9.60
CA ILE A 118 1.74 0.70 -9.93
C ILE A 118 1.75 0.13 -11.35
N LEU A 119 2.28 -1.08 -11.44
CA LEU A 119 2.39 -1.86 -12.68
C LEU A 119 1.13 -2.69 -12.97
N SER A 120 1.08 -3.28 -14.17
CA SER A 120 0.06 -4.26 -14.53
C SER A 120 -0.02 -5.39 -13.50
N SER A 121 -1.23 -5.81 -13.13
CA SER A 121 -1.49 -6.82 -12.08
C SER A 121 -1.17 -6.36 -10.64
N THR A 122 -1.01 -5.07 -10.41
CA THR A 122 -0.93 -4.49 -9.06
C THR A 122 -2.18 -3.68 -8.74
N ASN A 123 -2.44 -3.49 -7.44
CA ASN A 123 -3.40 -2.52 -6.96
C ASN A 123 -2.92 -1.95 -5.63
N LEU A 124 -3.06 -0.64 -5.47
CA LEU A 124 -2.91 0.08 -4.22
C LEU A 124 -4.29 0.55 -3.78
N LYS A 125 -4.59 0.43 -2.48
CA LYS A 125 -5.86 0.89 -1.92
C LYS A 125 -5.73 1.29 -0.47
N ILE A 126 -6.60 2.20 -0.06
CA ILE A 126 -6.96 2.39 1.34
C ILE A 126 -8.29 1.67 1.53
N LYS A 127 -8.32 0.73 2.47
CA LYS A 127 -9.52 -0.01 2.83
C LYS A 127 -9.71 0.02 4.34
N ASN A 128 -10.96 0.02 4.76
CA ASN A 128 -11.31 -0.19 6.16
C ASN A 128 -10.93 -1.64 6.52
N TYR A 129 -10.49 -1.84 7.75
CA TYR A 129 -10.18 -3.17 8.23
C TYR A 129 -11.44 -4.06 8.11
N PRO A 130 -11.34 -5.29 7.55
CA PRO A 130 -12.51 -6.08 7.14
C PRO A 130 -13.45 -6.49 8.29
N ASP A 131 -13.05 -6.31 9.55
CA ASP A 131 -13.84 -6.70 10.70
C ASP A 131 -14.28 -5.48 11.51
N ARG A 132 -15.49 -4.98 11.22
CA ARG A 132 -16.33 -4.33 12.24
C ARG A 132 -16.74 -5.30 13.39
N PHE A 133 -16.29 -6.55 13.34
CA PHE A 133 -16.62 -7.62 14.29
C PHE A 133 -15.52 -7.97 15.30
N ALA A 134 -14.30 -7.44 15.12
CA ALA A 134 -13.29 -7.46 16.17
C ALA A 134 -13.39 -6.14 16.95
N HIS A 135 -13.32 -6.18 18.28
CA HIS A 135 -13.34 -4.99 19.14
C HIS A 135 -12.06 -4.16 18.95
N PHE A 136 -11.87 -3.57 17.78
CA PHE A 136 -10.83 -2.59 17.55
C PHE A 136 -11.33 -1.21 17.93
N PRO A 137 -10.47 -0.35 18.52
CA PRO A 137 -10.86 1.02 18.78
C PRO A 137 -11.25 1.69 17.46
N ASP A 138 -12.32 2.49 17.49
CA ASP A 138 -12.86 3.18 16.32
C ASP A 138 -11.74 3.86 15.49
N ASN A 139 -11.87 3.80 14.15
CA ASN A 139 -11.04 4.50 13.17
C ASN A 139 -9.63 3.91 12.91
N ILE A 140 -9.53 2.62 12.58
CA ILE A 140 -8.31 2.02 12.01
C ILE A 140 -8.54 1.65 10.55
N ASP A 141 -7.76 2.25 9.67
CA ASP A 141 -7.73 1.93 8.24
C ASP A 141 -6.41 1.29 7.84
N GLN A 142 -6.39 0.70 6.65
CA GLN A 142 -5.23 0.02 6.11
C GLN A 142 -4.87 0.56 4.74
N LEU A 143 -3.63 1.07 4.62
CA LEU A 143 -2.97 1.24 3.34
C LEU A 143 -2.50 -0.15 2.88
N TYR A 144 -2.89 -0.55 1.67
CA TYR A 144 -2.71 -1.91 1.19
C TYR A 144 -2.31 -1.94 -0.27
N PHE A 145 -1.29 -2.73 -0.58
CA PHE A 145 -0.82 -3.03 -1.91
C PHE A 145 -0.84 -4.54 -2.15
N GLN A 146 -1.20 -4.94 -3.36
CA GLN A 146 -1.11 -6.34 -3.80
C GLN A 146 -0.63 -6.44 -5.23
N CYS A 147 0.37 -7.30 -5.45
CA CYS A 147 0.76 -7.81 -6.75
C CYS A 147 0.21 -9.23 -6.93
N GLN A 148 -0.38 -9.55 -8.08
CA GLN A 148 -0.91 -10.90 -8.36
C GLN A 148 0.19 -11.97 -8.52
N LYS A 149 1.47 -11.58 -8.43
CA LYS A 149 2.65 -12.45 -8.52
C LYS A 149 3.55 -12.22 -7.30
N ILE A 150 4.50 -13.13 -7.10
CA ILE A 150 5.60 -12.92 -6.15
C ILE A 150 6.57 -11.92 -6.78
N ILE A 151 6.83 -10.82 -6.08
CA ILE A 151 7.90 -9.87 -6.42
C ILE A 151 9.23 -10.49 -5.98
N VAL A 152 10.14 -10.66 -6.94
CA VAL A 152 11.50 -11.19 -6.72
C VAL A 152 12.61 -10.15 -6.91
N ASP A 153 12.22 -8.90 -7.17
CA ASP A 153 13.12 -7.76 -7.33
C ASP A 153 13.21 -6.98 -6.00
N LEU A 154 14.38 -7.01 -5.36
CA LEU A 154 14.63 -6.32 -4.10
C LEU A 154 14.50 -4.80 -4.25
N ASN A 155 14.95 -4.23 -5.38
CA ASN A 155 14.87 -2.80 -5.61
C ASN A 155 13.42 -2.35 -5.73
N TRP A 156 12.58 -3.15 -6.40
CA TRP A 156 11.15 -2.86 -6.49
C TRP A 156 10.47 -2.98 -5.11
N LEU A 157 10.82 -3.98 -4.30
CA LEU A 157 10.31 -4.10 -2.93
C LEU A 157 10.67 -2.88 -2.06
N ASN A 158 11.93 -2.44 -2.11
CA ASN A 158 12.37 -1.25 -1.37
C ASN A 158 11.66 0.01 -1.87
N SER A 159 11.50 0.18 -3.19
CA SER A 159 10.76 1.31 -3.76
C SER A 159 9.28 1.33 -3.32
N LEU A 160 8.64 0.16 -3.23
CA LEU A 160 7.29 0.05 -2.68
C LEU A 160 7.23 0.45 -1.20
N ILE A 161 8.25 0.11 -0.40
CA ILE A 161 8.32 0.51 1.01
C ILE A 161 8.48 2.02 1.13
N ASP A 162 9.31 2.64 0.29
CA ASP A 162 9.44 4.10 0.24
C ASP A 162 8.15 4.80 -0.22
N LEU A 163 7.40 4.20 -1.16
CA LEU A 163 6.06 4.65 -1.51
C LEU A 163 5.12 4.59 -0.29
N PHE A 164 5.15 3.50 0.48
CA PHE A 164 4.34 3.39 1.70
C PHE A 164 4.70 4.45 2.74
N ARG A 165 6.00 4.70 2.97
CA ARG A 165 6.48 5.75 3.87
C ARG A 165 5.94 7.12 3.45
N SER A 166 6.05 7.43 2.15
CA SER A 166 5.60 8.69 1.57
C SER A 166 4.08 8.87 1.71
N LEU A 167 3.30 7.83 1.43
CA LEU A 167 1.85 7.85 1.59
C LEU A 167 1.43 8.01 3.06
N LEU A 168 2.06 7.31 4.01
CA LEU A 168 1.74 7.44 5.44
C LEU A 168 2.02 8.85 5.97
N ASN A 169 3.16 9.43 5.59
CA ASN A 169 3.47 10.82 5.93
C ASN A 169 2.42 11.76 5.32
N ARG A 170 2.14 11.62 4.02
CA ARG A 170 1.19 12.50 3.34
C ARG A 170 -0.22 12.40 3.90
N LEU A 171 -0.69 11.19 4.23
CA LEU A 171 -1.99 10.97 4.90
C LEU A 171 -2.05 11.70 6.24
N THR A 172 -0.95 11.77 6.97
CA THR A 172 -0.85 12.52 8.23
C THR A 172 -0.86 14.03 7.99
N GLU A 173 -0.08 14.51 7.02
CA GLU A 173 0.02 15.93 6.66
C GLU A 173 -1.31 16.54 6.23
N ILE A 174 -2.12 15.79 5.45
CA ILE A 174 -3.42 16.27 4.94
C ILE A 174 -4.59 16.02 5.92
N GLY A 175 -4.30 15.52 7.13
CA GLY A 175 -5.29 15.29 8.18
C GLY A 175 -6.20 14.08 7.93
N VAL A 176 -5.75 13.08 7.17
CA VAL A 176 -6.48 11.80 6.99
C VAL A 176 -6.10 10.80 8.07
N ALA A 177 -4.85 10.81 8.54
CA ALA A 177 -4.35 9.91 9.57
C ALA A 177 -3.84 10.68 10.80
N TYR A 178 -3.90 10.06 11.97
CA TYR A 178 -3.18 10.52 13.16
C TYR A 178 -1.72 10.04 13.10
N ALA A 179 -0.80 10.89 13.56
CA ALA A 179 0.61 10.56 13.77
C ALA A 179 0.83 9.67 15.02
N ARG A 180 0.13 8.54 15.12
CA ARG A 180 0.21 7.63 16.27
C ARG A 180 0.17 6.18 15.87
N ALA A 181 0.73 5.34 16.74
CA ALA A 181 0.80 3.91 16.49
C ALA A 181 -0.57 3.27 16.63
N VAL A 182 -0.82 2.29 15.77
CA VAL A 182 -1.90 1.32 15.93
C VAL A 182 -1.33 0.15 16.72
N SER A 183 -2.11 -0.49 17.59
CA SER A 183 -1.61 -1.60 18.41
C SER A 183 -1.00 -2.70 17.51
N SER A 184 0.16 -3.24 17.92
CA SER A 184 0.97 -4.15 17.09
C SER A 184 0.25 -5.43 16.68
N HIS A 185 -0.68 -5.92 17.50
CA HIS A 185 -1.53 -7.05 17.13
C HIS A 185 -2.43 -6.74 15.92
N LEU A 186 -2.75 -5.48 15.65
CA LEU A 186 -3.56 -5.05 14.49
C LEU A 186 -2.73 -4.90 13.22
N ALA A 187 -1.43 -4.65 13.39
CA ALA A 187 -0.55 -4.39 12.27
C ALA A 187 -0.20 -5.67 11.49
N VAL A 188 -0.17 -6.84 12.15
CA VAL A 188 0.34 -8.09 11.56
C VAL A 188 -0.77 -9.04 11.09
N ILE A 189 -2.04 -8.79 11.44
CA ILE A 189 -3.15 -9.67 11.02
C ILE A 189 -3.47 -9.44 9.54
N GLN A 190 -3.23 -10.48 8.72
CA GLN A 190 -3.84 -10.72 7.40
C GLN A 190 -3.67 -12.17 6.90
#